data_AF-A0AAV5Z570-F1
#
_entry.id   AF-A0AAV5Z570-F1
#
_cell.length_a   1.000
_cell.length_b   1.000
_cell.length_c   1.000
_cell.angle_alpha   90.00
_cell.angle_beta   90.00
_cell.angle_gamma   90.00
#
_symmetry.space_group_name_H-M   'P 1'
#
loop_
_entity.id
_entity.type
_entity.pdbx_description
1 polymer ?
#
loop_
_entity_poly.entity_id
_entity_poly.type
_entity_poly.pdbx_seq_one_letter_code
_entity_poly.pdbx_strand_id
1 'polypeptide(L)'
;MKARVLVRLKPSILDAQGVTVKRALASLGFGEVQDVRVGKVVDVELDGLGPEDARRRVDEMCARLLCNPVIEDFTVELLADPC
;
A
#
# COMPACT_ATOMS: atom_id res chain seq x y z
N MET A 1 -16.46 -8.13 -6.08
CA MET A 1 -15.97 -7.28 -4.96
C MET A 1 -14.52 -6.91 -5.20
N LYS A 2 -14.13 -5.69 -4.86
CA LYS A 2 -12.74 -5.23 -5.00
C LYS A 2 -12.12 -4.94 -3.64
N ALA A 3 -10.84 -5.25 -3.49
CA ALA A 3 -10.04 -4.90 -2.34
C ALA A 3 -8.77 -4.18 -2.81
N ARG A 4 -8.43 -3.07 -2.16
CA ARG A 4 -7.19 -2.34 -2.38
C ARG A 4 -6.29 -2.54 -1.17
N VAL A 5 -5.06 -2.99 -1.42
CA VAL A 5 -4.02 -3.14 -0.42
C VAL A 5 -2.97 -2.07 -0.63
N LEU A 6 -2.78 -1.22 0.37
CA LEU A 6 -1.69 -0.24 0.42
C LEU A 6 -0.54 -0.88 1.19
N VAL A 7 0.60 -1.10 0.53
CA VAL A 7 1.81 -1.68 1.13
C VAL A 7 2.88 -0.60 1.23
N ARG A 8 3.47 -0.41 2.40
CA ARG A 8 4.48 0.64 2.65
C ARG A 8 5.62 0.09 3.50
N LEU A 9 6.84 0.55 3.25
CA LEU A 9 7.97 0.23 4.13
C LEU A 9 7.69 0.74 5.55
N LYS A 10 7.96 -0.09 6.56
CA LYS A 10 7.89 0.28 7.98
C LYS A 10 8.64 1.58 8.24
N PRO A 11 8.20 2.44 9.18
CA PRO A 11 8.80 3.75 9.40
C PRO A 11 10.31 3.73 9.67
N SER A 12 10.81 2.68 10.32
CA SER A 12 12.23 2.46 10.64
C SER A 12 13.09 2.04 9.44
N ILE A 13 12.48 1.67 8.32
CA ILE A 13 13.17 1.25 7.10
C ILE A 13 13.35 2.44 6.18
N LEU A 14 14.58 2.64 5.70
CA LEU A 14 14.93 3.66 4.73
C LEU A 14 14.28 3.36 3.38
N ASP A 15 13.51 4.33 2.88
CA ASP A 15 12.95 4.29 1.53
C ASP A 15 13.86 5.07 0.56
N ALA A 16 14.72 4.35 -0.17
CA ALA A 16 15.60 4.95 -1.16
C ALA A 16 14.85 5.61 -2.33
N GLN A 17 13.66 5.10 -2.68
CA GLN A 17 12.83 5.67 -3.75
C GLN A 17 12.22 6.99 -3.29
N GLY A 18 11.64 7.01 -2.09
CA GLY A 18 11.11 8.22 -1.46
C GLY A 18 12.13 9.35 -1.37
N VAL A 19 13.36 9.04 -0.96
CA VAL A 19 14.47 10.03 -0.92
C VAL A 19 14.75 10.61 -2.31
N THR A 20 14.76 9.76 -3.35
CA THR A 20 15.01 10.20 -4.72
C THR A 20 13.88 11.10 -5.22
N VAL A 21 12.63 10.73 -4.98
CA VAL A 21 11.45 11.52 -5.36
C VAL A 21 11.43 12.86 -4.63
N LYS A 22 11.72 12.89 -3.32
CA LYS A 22 11.82 14.15 -2.55
C LYS A 22 12.84 15.11 -3.17
N ARG A 23 14.03 14.62 -3.53
CA ARG A 23 15.08 15.43 -4.18
C ARG A 23 14.63 15.97 -5.54
N ALA A 24 13.93 15.14 -6.33
CA ALA A 24 13.37 15.57 -7.61
C ALA A 24 12.32 16.68 -7.41
N LEU A 25 11.40 16.53 -6.45
CA LEU A 25 10.40 17.54 -6.11
C LEU A 25 11.05 18.87 -5.67
N ALA A 26 12.07 18.81 -4.82
CA ALA A 26 12.81 20.00 -4.41
C ALA A 26 13.45 20.72 -5.60
N SER A 27 14.02 19.97 -6.56
CA SER A 27 14.63 20.52 -7.78
C SER A 27 13.61 21.17 -8.72
N LEU A 28 12.34 20.76 -8.63
CA LEU A 28 11.22 21.35 -9.37
C LEU A 28 10.58 22.56 -8.66
N GLY A 29 11.10 22.96 -7.50
CA GLY A 29 10.63 24.12 -6.74
C GLY A 29 9.63 23.82 -5.61
N PHE A 30 9.31 22.56 -5.35
CA PHE A 30 8.42 22.15 -4.24
C PHE A 30 9.18 22.06 -2.90
N GLY A 31 9.64 23.22 -2.41
CA GLY A 31 10.46 23.31 -1.19
C GLY A 31 9.72 23.00 0.12
N GLU A 32 8.39 23.02 0.10
CA GLU A 32 7.53 22.69 1.23
C GLU A 32 7.50 21.20 1.57
N VAL A 33 7.92 20.32 0.66
CA VAL A 33 7.87 18.85 0.82
C VAL A 33 8.90 18.38 1.85
N GLN A 34 8.42 17.99 3.03
CA GLN A 34 9.27 17.56 4.14
C GLN A 34 9.72 16.10 4.05
N ASP A 35 8.87 15.21 3.54
CA ASP A 35 9.19 13.80 3.38
C ASP A 35 8.36 13.17 2.27
N VAL A 36 8.89 12.11 1.67
CA VAL A 36 8.18 11.32 0.66
C VAL A 36 8.44 9.86 0.95
N ARG A 37 7.37 9.07 1.03
CA ARG A 37 7.44 7.61 1.10
C ARG A 37 6.67 6.99 -0.03
N VAL A 38 7.34 6.16 -0.81
CA VAL A 38 6.81 5.36 -1.91
C VAL A 38 6.41 3.98 -1.39
N GLY A 39 5.30 3.48 -1.88
CA GLY A 39 4.76 2.18 -1.53
C GLY A 39 4.10 1.54 -2.74
N LYS A 40 3.50 0.38 -2.54
CA LYS A 40 2.77 -0.36 -3.58
C LYS A 40 1.27 -0.26 -3.32
N VAL A 41 0.49 -0.24 -4.39
CA VAL A 41 -0.95 -0.44 -4.35
C VAL A 41 -1.23 -1.75 -5.07
N VAL A 42 -1.93 -2.67 -4.42
CA VAL A 42 -2.33 -3.96 -4.99
C VAL A 42 -3.84 -4.02 -4.97
N ASP A 43 -4.44 -3.98 -6.16
CA ASP A 43 -5.88 -4.16 -6.33
C ASP A 43 -6.18 -5.65 -6.58
N VAL A 44 -7.13 -6.20 -5.81
CA VAL A 44 -7.53 -7.60 -5.83
C VAL A 44 -9.02 -7.69 -6.09
N GLU A 45 -9.40 -8.44 -7.13
CA GLU A 45 -10.79 -8.77 -7.43
C GLU A 45 -11.14 -10.13 -6.82
N LEU A 46 -12.28 -10.19 -6.13
CA LEU A 46 -12.76 -11.36 -5.40
C LEU A 46 -14.24 -11.59 -5.70
N ASP A 47 -14.58 -12.86 -5.98
CA ASP A 47 -15.93 -13.30 -6.28
C ASP A 47 -16.45 -14.30 -5.24
N GLY A 48 -17.77 -14.32 -5.04
CA GLY A 48 -18.44 -15.31 -4.20
C GLY A 48 -18.21 -15.19 -2.70
N LEU A 49 -17.67 -14.05 -2.23
CA LEU A 49 -17.38 -13.80 -0.81
C LEU A 49 -18.20 -12.62 -0.28
N GLY A 50 -18.69 -12.76 0.95
CA GLY A 50 -19.19 -11.63 1.72
C GLY A 50 -18.04 -10.73 2.21
N PRO A 51 -18.31 -9.50 2.67
CA PRO A 51 -17.29 -8.54 3.07
C PRO A 51 -16.30 -9.07 4.13
N GLU A 52 -16.79 -9.76 5.16
CA GLU A 52 -15.92 -10.30 6.23
C GLU A 52 -14.99 -11.40 5.73
N ASP A 53 -15.52 -12.31 4.91
CA ASP A 53 -14.72 -13.38 4.31
C ASP A 53 -13.69 -12.83 3.33
N ALA A 54 -14.09 -11.88 2.48
CA ALA A 54 -13.20 -11.18 1.57
C ALA A 54 -12.05 -10.51 2.33
N ARG A 55 -12.37 -9.79 3.43
CA ARG A 55 -11.34 -9.18 4.27
C ARG A 55 -10.35 -10.21 4.80
N ARG A 56 -10.85 -11.29 5.42
CA ARG A 56 -10.01 -12.36 5.97
C ARG A 56 -9.11 -12.98 4.91
N ARG A 57 -9.63 -13.21 3.69
CA ARG A 57 -8.84 -13.76 2.58
C ARG A 57 -7.74 -12.81 2.14
N VAL A 58 -8.01 -11.52 2.01
CA VAL A 58 -6.99 -10.53 1.63
C VAL A 58 -5.93 -10.40 2.71
N ASP A 59 -6.31 -10.38 4.00
CA ASP A 59 -5.35 -10.34 5.10
C ASP A 59 -4.42 -11.56 5.08
N GLU A 60 -4.94 -12.77 4.77
CA GLU A 60 -4.11 -13.96 4.58
C GLU A 60 -3.17 -13.83 3.37
N MET A 61 -3.65 -13.30 2.24
CA MET A 61 -2.81 -13.04 1.05
C MET A 61 -1.69 -12.07 1.37
N CYS A 62 -1.97 -11.00 2.13
CA CYS A 62 -0.97 -10.03 2.59
C CYS A 62 0.09 -10.67 3.47
N ALA A 63 -0.32 -11.47 4.46
CA ALA A 63 0.61 -12.13 5.38
C ALA A 63 1.51 -13.16 4.68
N ARG A 64 1.01 -13.82 3.63
CA ARG A 64 1.72 -14.91 2.95
C ARG A 64 2.55 -14.47 1.75
N LEU A 65 2.13 -13.43 1.03
CA LEU A 65 2.73 -13.09 -0.26
C LEU A 65 2.78 -11.60 -0.57
N LEU A 66 1.67 -10.88 -0.42
CA LEU A 66 1.59 -9.51 -0.96
C LEU A 66 2.47 -8.52 -0.20
N CYS A 67 2.84 -8.84 1.05
CA CYS A 67 3.65 -8.00 1.92
C CYS A 67 4.79 -8.81 2.52
N ASN A 68 5.96 -8.19 2.65
CA ASN A 68 7.04 -8.74 3.46
C ASN A 68 6.89 -8.24 4.93
N PRO A 69 6.47 -9.08 5.89
CA PRO A 69 6.13 -8.64 7.24
C PRO A 69 7.33 -8.11 8.04
N VAL A 70 8.56 -8.40 7.61
CA VAL A 70 9.78 -7.94 8.28
C VAL A 70 10.02 -6.44 8.03
N ILE A 71 9.71 -5.97 6.82
CA ILE A 71 10.10 -4.62 6.37
C ILE A 71 8.93 -3.76 5.87
N GLU A 72 7.77 -4.35 5.63
CA GLU A 72 6.57 -3.67 5.12
C GLU A 72 5.41 -3.78 6.12
N ASP A 73 4.60 -2.73 6.15
CA ASP A 73 3.26 -2.72 6.73
C ASP A 73 2.24 -2.61 5.60
N PHE A 74 0.99 -3.00 5.87
CA PHE A 74 -0.08 -2.87 4.90
C PHE A 74 -1.40 -2.42 5.52
N THR A 75 -2.26 -1.86 4.68
CA THR A 75 -3.65 -1.53 4.99
C THR A 75 -4.52 -2.05 3.87
N VAL A 76 -5.63 -2.70 4.23
CA VAL A 76 -6.61 -3.19 3.27
C VAL A 76 -7.85 -2.29 3.33
N GLU A 77 -8.37 -1.95 2.16
CA GLU A 77 -9.62 -1.24 1.95
C GLU A 77 -10.52 -2.13 1.07
N LEU A 78 -11.72 -2.46 1.53
CA LEU A 78 -12.72 -3.10 0.67
C LEU A 78 -13.47 -2.02 -0.09
N LEU A 79 -13.39 -2.06 -1.41
CA LEU A 79 -14.07 -1.14 -2.29
C LEU A 79 -15.44 -1.75 -2.65
N ALA A 80 -16.51 -1.02 -2.34
CA ALA A 80 -17.82 -1.35 -2.89
C ALA A 80 -17.75 -1.21 -4.42
N ASP A 81 -18.32 -2.17 -5.15
CA ASP A 81 -18.47 -2.02 -6.60
C ASP A 81 -19.31 -0.75 -6.83
N PRO A 82 -18.86 0.19 -7.71
CA PRO A 82 -19.69 1.33 -8.07
C PRO A 82 -20.93 0.75 -8.76
N CYS A 83 -22.05 0.88 -8.06
CA CYS A 83 -23.37 0.53 -8.59
C CYS A 83 -23.71 1.41 -9.79
#